data_AF-A0A349YS27-F1
#
_entry.id   AF-A0A349YS27-F1
#
_cell.length_a   1.000
_cell.length_b   1.000
_cell.length_c   1.000
_cell.angle_alpha   90.00
_cell.angle_beta   90.00
_cell.angle_gamma   90.00
#
_symmetry.space_group_name_H-M   'P 1'
#
loop_
_entity.id
_entity.type
_entity.pdbx_description
1 polymer ?
#
loop_
_entity_poly.entity_id
_entity_poly.type
_entity_poly.pdbx_seq_one_letter_code
_entity_poly.pdbx_strand_id
1 'polypeptide(L)'
;MANTPPKQLRKTDRCCPICGTVKLVNYFNESPAIYHNKYIPICRNCCNLLFKKYLAETQSERAALLLLLAQINIPFIAEVYEKAAIRC
;
A
#
# COMPACT_ATOMS: atom_id res chain seq x y z
N MET A 1 27.51 -23.03 -12.26
CA MET A 1 26.41 -22.08 -11.98
C MET A 1 26.81 -21.29 -10.75
N ALA A 2 27.08 -19.99 -10.89
CA ALA A 2 27.46 -19.16 -9.75
C ALA A 2 26.23 -18.91 -8.88
N ASN A 3 26.18 -19.54 -7.72
CA ASN A 3 25.19 -19.26 -6.69
C ASN A 3 25.57 -17.94 -6.01
N THR A 4 25.09 -16.83 -6.56
CA THR A 4 25.19 -15.53 -5.90
C THR A 4 24.49 -15.66 -4.54
N PRO A 5 25.19 -15.42 -3.41
CA PRO A 5 24.55 -15.49 -2.11
C PRO A 5 23.39 -14.48 -2.06
N PRO A 6 22.25 -14.83 -1.44
CA PRO A 6 21.13 -13.91 -1.34
C PRO A 6 21.61 -12.63 -0.65
N LYS A 7 21.37 -11.50 -1.30
CA LYS A 7 21.77 -10.18 -0.80
C LYS A 7 21.22 -10.01 0.62
N GLN A 8 22.11 -9.79 1.60
CA GLN A 8 21.68 -9.57 2.98
C GLN A 8 20.73 -8.36 3.04
N LEU A 9 19.51 -8.62 3.52
CA LEU A 9 18.51 -7.59 3.74
C LEU A 9 18.91 -6.75 4.95
N ARG A 10 18.90 -5.43 4.79
CA ARG A 10 19.05 -4.53 5.93
C ARG A 10 17.78 -4.58 6.78
N LYS A 11 17.87 -4.25 8.07
CA LYS A 11 16.71 -4.10 8.97
C LYS A 11 15.62 -3.15 8.41
N THR A 12 16.02 -2.22 7.55
CA THR A 12 15.16 -1.22 6.91
C THR A 12 14.59 -1.68 5.56
N ASP A 13 15.01 -2.82 5.04
CA ASP A 13 14.49 -3.34 3.79
C ASP A 13 13.18 -4.09 4.03
N ARG A 14 12.20 -3.88 3.14
CA ARG A 14 10.93 -4.60 3.12
C ARG A 14 10.66 -5.10 1.71
N CYS A 15 10.04 -6.28 1.61
CA CYS A 15 9.60 -6.84 0.34
C CYS A 15 8.12 -6.50 0.10
N CYS A 16 7.80 -5.96 -1.07
CA CYS A 16 6.40 -5.73 -1.44
C CYS A 16 5.83 -7.03 -2.05
N PRO A 17 4.70 -7.56 -1.53
CA PRO A 17 4.14 -8.82 -1.99
C PRO A 17 3.52 -8.73 -3.40
N ILE A 18 3.21 -7.53 -3.89
CA ILE A 18 2.63 -7.33 -5.23
C ILE A 18 3.68 -7.37 -6.33
N CYS A 19 4.83 -6.70 -6.14
CA CYS A 19 5.88 -6.61 -7.16
C CYS A 19 7.11 -7.46 -6.86
N GLY A 20 7.12 -8.22 -5.76
CA GLY A 20 8.19 -9.13 -5.36
C GLY A 20 9.55 -8.48 -5.07
N THR A 21 9.65 -7.15 -5.12
CA THR A 21 10.92 -6.43 -5.08
C THR A 21 11.18 -5.81 -3.71
N VAL A 22 12.38 -6.07 -3.20
CA VAL A 22 12.93 -5.51 -1.96
C VAL A 22 13.18 -4.01 -2.13
N LYS A 23 12.73 -3.22 -1.16
CA LYS A 23 12.89 -1.76 -1.15
C LYS A 23 13.21 -1.28 0.26
N LEU A 24 13.77 -0.08 0.35
CA LEU A 24 13.84 0.64 1.62
C LEU A 24 12.43 0.90 2.16
N VAL A 25 12.31 0.87 3.48
CA VAL A 25 11.08 1.13 4.24
C VAL A 25 10.40 2.46 3.87
N ASN A 26 11.18 3.48 3.50
CA ASN A 26 10.64 4.77 3.08
C ASN A 26 9.89 4.73 1.75
N TYR A 27 9.86 3.62 1.01
CA TYR A 27 9.01 3.40 -0.18
C TYR A 27 7.60 2.88 0.16
N PHE A 28 7.32 2.62 1.44
CA PHE A 28 6.05 2.13 1.94
C PHE A 28 5.32 3.26 2.67
N ASN A 29 3.99 3.20 2.71
CA ASN A 29 3.20 4.12 3.52
C ASN A 29 3.29 3.72 4.99
N GLU A 30 3.30 4.71 5.88
CA GLU A 30 3.12 4.44 7.30
C GLU A 30 1.71 3.90 7.54
N SER A 31 1.60 2.99 8.50
CA SER A 31 0.35 2.38 8.89
C SER A 31 -0.06 2.88 10.26
N PRO A 32 -1.30 3.37 10.43
CA PRO A 32 -1.87 3.62 11.75
C PRO A 32 -2.31 2.31 12.45
N ALA A 33 -2.43 1.20 11.72
CA ALA A 33 -2.87 -0.07 12.28
C ALA A 33 -1.79 -0.72 13.16
N ILE A 34 -2.19 -1.15 14.36
CA ILE A 34 -1.33 -1.71 15.42
C ILE A 34 -0.63 -3.02 15.05
N TYR A 35 -1.19 -3.79 14.10
CA TYR A 35 -0.62 -5.06 13.65
C TYR A 35 0.38 -4.89 12.50
N HIS A 36 0.48 -3.70 11.93
CA HIS A 36 1.54 -3.38 10.97
C HIS A 36 2.77 -2.89 11.73
N ASN A 37 3.95 -3.36 11.32
CA ASN A 37 5.23 -2.94 11.88
C ASN A 37 5.59 -1.51 11.39
N LYS A 38 4.81 -0.51 11.79
CA LYS A 38 4.83 0.90 11.40
C LYS A 38 4.48 1.20 9.93
N TYR A 39 4.59 0.22 9.02
CA TYR A 39 4.40 0.41 7.59
C TYR A 39 3.43 -0.60 6.99
N ILE A 40 2.66 -0.16 6.01
CA ILE A 40 1.81 -1.02 5.18
C ILE A 40 2.71 -1.96 4.36
N PRO A 41 2.35 -3.24 4.17
CA PRO A 41 3.22 -4.21 3.48
C PRO A 41 3.34 -3.98 1.96
N ILE A 42 2.56 -3.06 1.37
CA ILE A 42 2.57 -2.76 -0.06
C ILE A 42 3.28 -1.43 -0.32
N CYS A 43 4.18 -1.38 -1.31
CA CYS A 43 4.89 -0.15 -1.66
C CYS A 43 3.97 0.86 -2.35
N ARG A 44 4.30 2.15 -2.25
CA ARG A 44 3.47 3.25 -2.81
C ARG A 44 3.15 3.06 -4.29
N ASN A 45 4.11 2.60 -5.09
CA ASN A 45 3.88 2.37 -6.52
C ASN A 45 2.81 1.30 -6.75
N CYS A 46 2.84 0.19 -6.01
CA CYS A 46 1.84 -0.85 -6.13
C CYS A 46 0.47 -0.39 -5.61
N CYS A 47 0.42 0.41 -4.53
CA CYS A 47 -0.85 1.03 -4.09
C CYS A 47 -1.45 1.91 -5.19
N ASN A 48 -0.63 2.73 -5.86
CA ASN A 48 -1.08 3.59 -6.95
C ASN A 48 -1.58 2.81 -8.17
N LEU A 49 -0.91 1.70 -8.52
CA LEU A 49 -1.35 0.82 -9.60
C LEU A 49 -2.68 0.14 -9.27
N LEU A 50 -2.81 -0.38 -8.04
CA LEU A 50 -4.06 -0.98 -7.56
C LEU A 50 -5.21 0.03 -7.53
N PHE A 51 -4.95 1.25 -7.04
CA PHE A 51 -5.94 2.32 -7.05
C PHE A 51 -6.43 2.65 -8.46
N LYS A 52 -5.51 2.84 -9.41
CA LYS A 52 -5.86 3.12 -10.81
C LYS A 52 -6.67 1.98 -11.42
N LYS A 53 -6.31 0.72 -11.12
CA LYS A 53 -7.06 -0.46 -11.54
C LYS A 53 -8.50 -0.39 -11.00
N TYR A 54 -8.67 -0.23 -9.69
CA TYR A 54 -10.01 -0.17 -9.10
C TYR A 54 -10.81 1.04 -9.57
N LEU A 55 -10.18 2.18 -9.81
CA LEU A 55 -10.83 3.36 -10.37
C LEU A 55 -11.38 3.09 -11.78
N ALA A 56 -10.63 2.39 -12.62
CA ALA A 56 -11.09 1.98 -13.94
C ALA A 56 -12.25 0.95 -13.86
N GLU A 57 -12.26 0.08 -12.86
CA GLU A 57 -13.32 -0.92 -12.67
C GLU A 57 -14.60 -0.32 -12.08
N THR A 58 -14.50 0.58 -11.11
CA THR A 58 -15.65 1.11 -10.36
C THR A 58 -16.18 2.43 -10.91
N GLN A 59 -15.39 3.16 -11.68
CA GLN A 59 -15.68 4.54 -12.11
C GLN A 59 -16.01 5.48 -10.93
N SER A 60 -15.54 5.14 -9.73
CA SER A 60 -15.81 5.89 -8.50
C SER A 60 -14.56 5.90 -7.62
N GLU A 61 -14.06 7.11 -7.34
CA GLU A 61 -12.87 7.29 -6.49
C GLU A 61 -13.06 6.71 -5.09
N ARG A 62 -14.23 6.95 -4.49
CA ARG A 62 -14.61 6.42 -3.17
C ARG A 62 -14.58 4.89 -3.16
N ALA A 63 -15.19 4.25 -4.17
CA ALA A 63 -15.21 2.79 -4.27
C ALA A 63 -13.81 2.23 -4.52
N ALA A 64 -13.02 2.88 -5.36
CA ALA A 64 -11.63 2.48 -5.63
C ALA A 64 -10.75 2.56 -4.39
N LEU A 65 -10.91 3.62 -3.59
CA LEU A 65 -10.22 3.78 -2.32
C LEU A 65 -10.63 2.72 -1.31
N LEU A 66 -11.94 2.44 -1.19
CA LEU A 66 -12.45 1.39 -0.30
C LEU A 66 -11.84 0.02 -0.65
N LEU A 67 -11.81 -0.34 -1.93
CA LEU A 67 -11.21 -1.60 -2.40
C LEU A 67 -9.70 -1.66 -2.13
N LEU A 68 -8.97 -0.58 -2.38
CA LEU A 68 -7.55 -0.51 -2.05
C LEU A 68 -7.32 -0.69 -0.55
N LEU A 69 -8.07 0.01 0.30
CA LEU A 69 -7.93 -0.04 1.74
C LEU A 69 -8.27 -1.42 2.31
N ALA A 70 -9.30 -2.08 1.79
CA ALA A 70 -9.60 -3.46 2.11
C ALA A 70 -8.43 -4.41 1.77
N GLN A 71 -7.82 -4.24 0.59
CA GLN A 71 -6.68 -5.05 0.15
C GLN A 71 -5.44 -4.90 1.07
N ILE A 72 -5.25 -3.72 1.67
CA ILE A 72 -4.14 -3.43 2.58
C ILE A 72 -4.52 -3.52 4.06
N ASN A 73 -5.70 -4.08 4.37
CA ASN A 73 -6.25 -4.17 5.73
C ASN A 73 -6.18 -2.82 6.46
N ILE A 74 -6.69 -1.75 5.86
CA ILE A 74 -6.89 -0.47 6.56
C ILE A 74 -8.40 -0.20 6.55
N PRO A 75 -9.02 0.09 7.71
CA PRO A 75 -10.44 0.40 7.74
C PRO A 75 -10.72 1.69 6.97
N PHE A 76 -11.74 1.67 6.12
CA PHE A 76 -12.25 2.87 5.48
C PHE A 76 -13.32 3.51 6.38
N ILE A 77 -13.11 4.77 6.74
CA ILE A 77 -14.04 5.54 7.57
C ILE A 77 -14.72 6.57 6.67
N ALA A 78 -15.98 6.31 6.31
CA ALA A 78 -16.73 7.10 5.34
C ALA A 78 -16.86 8.58 5.77
N GLU A 79 -17.13 8.83 7.05
CA GLU A 79 -17.34 10.17 7.60
C GLU A 79 -16.06 11.02 7.51
N VAL A 80 -14.89 10.39 7.66
CA VAL A 80 -13.59 11.08 7.53
C VAL A 80 -13.31 11.39 6.07
N TYR A 81 -13.58 10.44 5.17
CA TYR A 81 -13.42 10.64 3.72
C TYR A 81 -14.30 11.78 3.20
N GLU A 82 -15.58 11.78 3.55
CA GLU A 82 -16.54 12.81 3.12
C GLU A 82 -16.15 14.20 3.62
N LYS A 83 -15.71 14.32 4.88
CA LYS A 83 -15.19 15.59 5.43
C LYS A 83 -13.94 16.09 4.71
N ALA A 84 -13.07 15.19 4.28
CA ALA A 84 -11.88 15.54 3.51
C ALA A 84 -12.23 15.96 2.07
N ALA A 85 -13.14 15.24 1.42
CA ALA A 85 -13.56 15.49 0.05
C ALA A 85 -14.30 16.83 -0.12
N ILE A 86 -15.07 17.27 0.88
CA ILE A 86 -15.76 18.58 0.87
C ILE A 86 -14.78 19.76 0.96
N ARG A 87 -13.55 19.54 1.45
CA ARG A 87 -12.53 20.58 1.68
C ARG A 87 -11.58 20.81 0.50
N CYS A 88 -11.76 20.08 -0.62
CA CYS A 88 -11.00 20.22 -1.86
C CYS A 88 -11.90 20.78 -2.97
#